data_AF-A0A8X6YV76-F1
#
_entry.id   AF-A0A8X6YV76-F1
#
_cell.length_a   1.000
_cell.length_b   1.000
_cell.length_c   1.000
_cell.angle_alpha   90.00
_cell.angle_beta   90.00
_cell.angle_gamma   90.00
#
_symmetry.space_group_name_H-M   'P 1'
#
loop_
_entity.id
_entity.type
_entity.pdbx_description
1 polymer ?
#
loop_
_entity_poly.entity_id
_entity_poly.type
_entity_poly.pdbx_seq_one_letter_code
_entity_poly.pdbx_strand_id
1 'polypeptide(L)'
;RIKQLISSNILRTNAIRLFVLDEADELLQPSFKSDVNDIFKMLPKEKQVIATSATYPDELKKLAQLYFKEPHHARLNINELSLLGN
;
A
#
# COMPACT_ATOMS: atom_id res chain seq x y z
N ARG A 1 -4.39 2.99 -14.93
CA ARG A 1 -5.59 2.22 -15.38
C ARG A 1 -6.63 2.01 -14.29
N ILE A 2 -6.27 1.45 -13.11
CA ILE A 2 -7.24 1.17 -12.03
C ILE A 2 -8.04 2.41 -11.62
N LYS A 3 -7.36 3.55 -11.38
CA LYS A 3 -8.01 4.84 -11.11
C LYS A 3 -9.11 5.17 -12.11
N GLN A 4 -8.81 5.06 -13.41
CA GLN A 4 -9.79 5.32 -14.47
C GLN A 4 -11.01 4.38 -14.39
N LEU A 5 -10.81 3.09 -14.12
CA LEU A 5 -11.91 2.12 -13.99
C LEU A 5 -12.83 2.45 -12.80
N ILE A 6 -12.26 2.94 -11.70
CA ILE A 6 -13.02 3.41 -10.54
C ILE A 6 -13.77 4.70 -10.89
N SER A 7 -13.08 5.69 -11.48
CA SER A 7 -13.67 6.98 -11.86
C SER A 7 -14.79 6.85 -12.90
N SER A 8 -14.67 5.90 -13.83
CA SER A 8 -15.72 5.57 -14.81
C SER A 8 -16.83 4.69 -14.23
N ASN A 9 -16.82 4.41 -12.93
CA ASN A 9 -17.84 3.63 -12.23
C ASN A 9 -17.98 2.18 -12.72
N ILE A 10 -16.96 1.67 -13.42
CA ILE A 10 -16.90 0.30 -13.95
C ILE A 10 -16.46 -0.65 -12.84
N LEU A 11 -15.48 -0.23 -12.02
CA LEU A 11 -15.02 -0.98 -10.86
C LEU A 11 -15.68 -0.46 -9.59
N ARG A 12 -16.55 -1.27 -8.97
CA ARG A 12 -17.18 -0.97 -7.68
C ARG A 12 -16.18 -1.25 -6.55
N THR A 13 -15.93 -0.26 -5.70
CA THR A 13 -14.94 -0.35 -4.62
C THR A 13 -15.54 -0.60 -3.23
N ASN A 14 -16.88 -0.56 -3.13
CA ASN A 14 -17.63 -0.51 -1.86
C ASN A 14 -17.34 -1.70 -0.92
N ALA A 15 -17.04 -2.87 -1.48
CA ALA A 15 -16.78 -4.10 -0.74
C ALA A 15 -15.28 -4.43 -0.58
N ILE A 16 -14.39 -3.55 -1.04
CA ILE A 16 -12.94 -3.77 -0.94
C ILE A 16 -12.51 -3.60 0.53
N ARG A 17 -11.97 -4.67 1.09
CA ARG A 17 -11.47 -4.72 2.48
C ARG A 17 -9.95 -4.75 2.58
N LEU A 18 -9.26 -4.94 1.45
CA LEU A 18 -7.81 -5.09 1.40
C LEU A 18 -7.23 -4.24 0.26
N PHE A 19 -6.19 -3.47 0.56
CA PHE A 19 -5.44 -2.70 -0.42
C PHE A 19 -3.96 -3.07 -0.34
N VAL A 20 -3.46 -3.74 -1.39
CA VAL A 20 -2.08 -4.23 -1.45
C VAL A 20 -1.26 -3.35 -2.40
N LEU A 21 -0.14 -2.84 -1.90
CA LEU A 21 0.85 -2.05 -2.64
C LEU A 21 2.09 -2.91 -2.83
N ASP A 22 2.26 -3.46 -4.03
CA ASP A 22 3.50 -4.15 -4.39
C ASP A 22 4.54 -3.17 -4.91
N GLU A 23 5.82 -3.45 -4.66
CA GLU A 23 6.93 -2.53 -4.98
C GLU A 23 6.66 -1.09 -4.50
N ALA A 24 6.30 -0.95 -3.22
CA ALA A 24 5.82 0.32 -2.69
C ALA A 24 6.85 1.46 -2.76
N ASP A 25 8.14 1.16 -2.89
CA ASP A 25 9.19 2.14 -3.19
C ASP A 25 9.04 2.75 -4.58
N GLU A 26 8.71 1.95 -5.60
CA GLU A 26 8.46 2.43 -6.97
C GLU A 26 7.13 3.18 -7.08
N LEU A 27 6.08 2.67 -6.42
CA LEU A 27 4.75 3.31 -6.42
C LEU A 27 4.72 4.69 -5.77
N LEU A 28 5.75 5.05 -5.01
CA LEU A 28 5.86 6.35 -4.35
C LEU A 28 6.69 7.37 -5.11
N GLN A 29 7.23 7.00 -6.28
CA GLN A 29 7.81 7.98 -7.18
C GLN A 29 6.75 9.02 -7.61
N PRO A 30 7.17 10.26 -7.93
CA PRO A 30 6.24 11.34 -8.28
C PRO A 30 5.25 10.99 -9.40
N SER A 31 5.66 10.12 -10.33
CA SER A 31 4.85 9.60 -11.44
C SER A 31 3.61 8.82 -10.99
N PHE A 32 3.68 8.08 -9.86
CA PHE A 32 2.61 7.19 -9.40
C PHE A 32 1.93 7.64 -8.11
N LYS A 33 2.64 8.42 -7.28
CA LYS A 33 2.17 8.84 -5.96
C LYS A 33 0.81 9.51 -5.96
N SER A 34 0.50 10.34 -6.96
CA SER A 34 -0.81 10.99 -7.05
C SER A 34 -1.93 9.99 -7.30
N ASP A 35 -1.71 9.05 -8.22
CA ASP A 35 -2.71 8.05 -8.59
C ASP A 35 -2.98 7.06 -7.45
N VAL A 36 -1.93 6.65 -6.73
CA VAL A 36 -2.07 5.78 -5.54
C VAL A 36 -2.88 6.48 -4.44
N ASN A 37 -2.60 7.76 -4.18
CA ASN A 37 -3.36 8.55 -3.20
C ASN A 37 -4.84 8.67 -3.59
N ASP A 38 -5.12 8.91 -4.86
CA ASP A 38 -6.50 9.03 -5.34
C ASP A 38 -7.24 7.70 -5.20
N ILE A 39 -6.63 6.60 -5.62
CA ILE A 39 -7.21 5.26 -5.44
C ILE A 39 -7.47 5.01 -3.95
N PHE A 40 -6.50 5.23 -3.08
CA PHE A 40 -6.66 5.01 -1.63
C PHE A 40 -7.86 5.76 -1.02
N LYS A 41 -8.11 7.00 -1.48
CA LYS A 41 -9.25 7.83 -1.06
C LYS A 41 -10.58 7.36 -1.63
N MET A 42 -10.58 6.73 -2.82
CA MET A 42 -11.78 6.17 -3.46
C MET A 42 -12.17 4.80 -2.88
N LEU A 43 -11.28 4.16 -2.13
CA LEU A 43 -11.58 2.90 -1.43
C LEU A 43 -12.27 3.17 -0.08
N PRO A 44 -13.05 2.20 0.46
CA PRO A 44 -13.68 2.31 1.78
C PRO A 44 -12.69 2.71 2.88
N LYS A 45 -13.17 3.43 3.91
CA LYS A 45 -12.33 3.83 5.06
C LYS A 45 -11.82 2.62 5.83
N GLU A 46 -12.70 1.65 6.07
CA GLU A 46 -12.38 0.38 6.71
C GLU A 46 -11.78 -0.57 5.69
N LYS A 47 -10.45 -0.52 5.58
CA LYS A 47 -9.67 -1.44 4.76
C LYS A 47 -8.33 -1.72 5.43
N GLN A 48 -7.88 -2.96 5.34
CA GLN A 48 -6.51 -3.32 5.67
C GLN A 48 -5.60 -2.88 4.52
N VAL A 49 -4.46 -2.30 4.84
CA VAL A 49 -3.43 -1.96 3.86
C VAL A 49 -2.23 -2.85 4.09
N ILE A 50 -1.66 -3.39 3.00
CA ILE A 50 -0.42 -4.16 3.00
C ILE A 50 0.51 -3.50 1.98
N ALA A 51 1.77 -3.31 2.32
CA ALA A 51 2.79 -2.92 1.36
C ALA A 51 3.98 -3.86 1.39
N THR A 52 4.44 -4.27 0.22
CA THR A 52 5.68 -5.00 -0.01
C THR A 52 6.65 -4.08 -0.73
N SER A 53 7.92 -4.12 -0.36
CA SER A 53 8.95 -3.26 -0.94
C SER A 53 10.33 -3.84 -0.69
N ALA A 54 11.22 -3.70 -1.67
CA ALA A 54 12.61 -4.14 -1.54
C ALA A 54 13.43 -3.17 -0.69
N THR A 55 13.10 -1.88 -0.74
CA THR A 55 13.78 -0.83 0.03
C THR A 55 12.82 -0.14 1.01
N TYR A 56 13.36 0.65 1.94
CA TYR A 56 12.52 1.39 2.88
C TYR A 56 13.03 2.82 3.09
N PRO A 57 12.93 3.69 2.07
CA PRO A 57 13.38 5.07 2.17
C PRO A 57 12.48 5.91 3.09
N ASP A 58 12.99 7.04 3.56
CA ASP A 58 12.25 7.95 4.45
C ASP A 58 10.92 8.45 3.87
N GLU A 59 10.82 8.56 2.54
CA GLU A 59 9.57 8.92 1.88
C GLU A 59 8.49 7.85 2.04
N LEU A 60 8.85 6.57 1.91
CA LEU A 60 7.96 5.44 2.20
C LEU A 60 7.55 5.42 3.67
N LYS A 61 8.46 5.76 4.59
CA LYS A 61 8.14 5.90 6.02
C LYS A 61 7.09 6.99 6.30
N LYS A 62 7.21 8.16 5.64
CA LYS A 62 6.24 9.25 5.79
C LYS A 62 4.87 8.88 5.22
N LEU A 63 4.84 8.21 4.07
CA LEU A 63 3.60 7.75 3.45
C LEU A 63 2.96 6.59 4.19
N ALA A 64 3.75 5.74 4.84
CA ALA A 64 3.23 4.70 5.72
C ALA A 64 2.34 5.28 6.83
N GLN A 65 2.69 6.46 7.37
CA GLN A 65 1.86 7.13 8.38
C GLN A 65 0.50 7.60 7.85
N LEU A 66 0.37 7.79 6.54
CA LEU A 66 -0.87 8.21 5.89
C LEU A 66 -1.78 7.03 5.54
N TYR A 67 -1.18 5.90 5.13
CA TYR A 67 -1.92 4.76 4.62
C TYR A 67 -2.23 3.69 5.66
N PHE A 68 -1.36 3.51 6.66
CA PHE A 68 -1.53 2.47 7.67
C PHE A 68 -2.09 3.03 8.97
N LYS A 69 -2.98 2.26 9.60
CA LYS A 69 -3.34 2.42 10.99
C LYS A 69 -2.56 1.37 11.79
N GLU A 70 -1.63 1.81 12.63
CA GLU A 70 -0.81 0.95 13.50
C GLU A 70 -0.15 -0.23 12.75
N PRO A 71 0.79 0.02 11.82
CA PRO A 71 1.36 -1.03 10.99
C PRO A 71 2.26 -1.99 11.79
N HIS A 72 2.14 -3.28 11.47
CA HIS A 72 3.16 -4.27 11.82
C HIS A 72 4.27 -4.27 10.76
N HIS A 73 5.51 -4.15 11.19
CA HIS A 73 6.67 -4.21 10.30
C HIS A 73 7.33 -5.58 10.37
N ALA A 74 7.34 -6.29 9.24
CA ALA A 74 8.17 -7.48 9.04
C ALA A 74 9.32 -7.13 8.10
N ARG A 75 10.56 -7.38 8.51
CA ARG A 75 11.75 -7.20 7.68
C ARG A 75 12.54 -8.50 7.68
N LEU A 76 12.95 -8.93 6.49
CA LEU A 76 13.85 -10.07 6.35
C LEU A 76 15.26 -9.58 6.68
N ASN A 77 15.79 -10.01 7.82
CA ASN A 77 17.20 -9.85 8.14
C ASN A 77 17.95 -11.03 7.50
N ILE A 78 18.96 -10.77 6.67
CA ILE A 78 19.75 -11.84 6.02
C ILE A 78 20.45 -12.72 7.07
N ASN A 79 20.70 -12.18 8.28
CA ASN A 79 21.38 -12.87 9.38
C ASN A 79 20.43 -13.49 10.43
N GLU A 80 19.12 -13.27 10.33
CA GLU A 80 18.14 -13.83 11.25
C GLU A 80 16.97 -14.40 10.45
N LEU A 81 16.85 -15.73 10.44
CA LEU A 81 15.69 -16.42 9.88
C LEU A 81 14.45 -16.03 10.70
N SER A 82 13.72 -15.01 10.24
CA SER A 82 12.56 -14.45 10.95
C SER A 82 11.21 -15.06 10.53
N LEU A 83 11.22 -16.19 9.81
CA LEU A 83 10.02 -16.97 9.54
C LEU A 83 10.00 -18.24 10.40
N LEU A 84 9.80 -18.05 11.70
CA LEU A 84 9.25 -19.09 12.56
C LEU A 84 7.73 -18.92 12.53
N GLY A 85 7.08 -19.68 11.65
CA GLY A 85 5.63 -19.85 11.70
C GLY A 85 5.26 -20.58 12.97
N ASN A 86 4.25 -20.08 13.68
CA ASN A 86 3.58 -20.83 14.74
C ASN A 86 2.63 -21.87 14.14
#